data_AF-A0A3C0R9T9-F1
#
_entry.id   AF-A0A3C0R9T9-F1
#
_cell.length_a   1.000
_cell.length_b   1.000
_cell.length_c   1.000
_cell.angle_alpha   90.00
_cell.angle_beta   90.00
_cell.angle_gamma   90.00
#
_symmetry.space_group_name_H-M   'P 1'
#
loop_
_entity.id
_entity.type
_entity.pdbx_description
1 polymer ?
#
loop_
_entity_poly.entity_id
_entity_poly.type
_entity_poly.pdbx_seq_one_letter_code
_entity_poly.pdbx_strand_id
1 'polypeptide(L)'
;MLNWLKKNKDPLTPAERDSIIEKSSKQVGPGVFYSTIIVIASFLPVFLLTGMEGKLFHPLAWTKTFILLIDAFLAITLTPVLIALFLKGRLKPENANPITRTLEKIYTPILKWCLKWRKTTITINIIALVTGVVMMTRLGSEFMPPLDEGSLLFMPVTLPDVSNAEVKRLLQVQDKLIRSVPEVEHVLGKA
;
A
#
# COMPACT_ATOMS: atom_id res chain seq x y z
N MET A 1 35.74 -8.92 -32.01
CA MET A 1 34.35 -9.34 -31.71
C MET A 1 34.31 -10.82 -31.30
N LEU A 2 35.06 -11.24 -30.26
CA LEU A 2 35.18 -12.69 -29.93
C LEU A 2 35.63 -12.99 -28.48
N ASN A 3 35.32 -12.12 -27.50
CA ASN A 3 35.70 -12.34 -26.09
C ASN A 3 34.52 -12.53 -25.12
N TRP A 4 33.28 -12.57 -25.62
CA TRP A 4 32.08 -12.70 -24.76
C TRP A 4 31.78 -14.16 -24.33
N LEU A 5 32.46 -15.15 -24.93
CA LEU A 5 32.28 -16.59 -24.67
C LEU A 5 33.30 -17.19 -23.69
N LYS A 6 34.12 -16.38 -22.98
CA LYS A 6 34.89 -16.90 -21.85
C LYS A 6 33.92 -17.19 -20.70
N LYS A 7 33.43 -18.42 -20.65
CA LYS A 7 32.69 -19.02 -19.53
C LYS A 7 33.62 -19.08 -18.32
N ASN A 8 33.80 -17.92 -17.69
CA ASN A 8 34.57 -17.77 -16.47
C ASN A 8 33.86 -18.59 -15.38
N LYS A 9 34.41 -19.77 -15.07
CA LYS A 9 33.90 -20.71 -14.06
C LYS A 9 33.58 -19.95 -12.77
N ASP A 10 32.36 -20.10 -12.24
CA ASP A 10 31.99 -19.54 -10.94
C ASP A 10 33.08 -19.85 -9.90
N PRO A 11 33.56 -18.89 -9.09
CA PRO A 11 34.59 -19.17 -8.09
C PRO A 11 34.08 -20.06 -6.94
N LEU A 12 32.75 -20.21 -6.81
CA LEU A 12 32.11 -21.03 -5.78
C LEU A 12 31.61 -22.34 -6.36
N THR A 13 31.81 -23.43 -5.63
CA THR A 13 31.13 -24.70 -5.93
C THR A 13 29.64 -24.60 -5.60
N PRO A 14 28.77 -25.37 -6.28
CA PRO A 14 27.34 -25.37 -5.99
C PRO A 14 27.02 -25.64 -4.51
N ALA A 15 27.75 -26.56 -3.87
CA ALA A 15 27.58 -26.91 -2.46
C ALA A 15 27.94 -25.74 -1.52
N GLU A 16 29.03 -25.01 -1.79
CA GLU A 16 29.40 -23.82 -1.02
C GLU A 16 28.34 -22.73 -1.14
N ARG A 17 27.82 -22.49 -2.36
CA ARG A 17 26.77 -21.48 -2.57
C ARG A 17 25.50 -21.82 -1.80
N ASP A 18 25.04 -23.06 -1.88
CA ASP A 18 23.81 -23.47 -1.22
C ASP A 18 23.97 -23.36 0.31
N SER A 19 25.16 -23.66 0.85
CA SER A 19 25.47 -23.45 2.28
C SER A 19 25.46 -21.98 2.70
N ILE A 20 25.92 -21.06 1.84
CA ILE A 20 25.90 -19.62 2.10
C ILE A 20 24.46 -19.09 2.08
N ILE A 21 23.66 -19.54 1.11
CA ILE A 21 22.24 -19.19 1.01
C ILE A 21 21.51 -19.69 2.26
N GLU A 22 21.71 -20.95 2.65
CA GLU A 22 21.11 -21.53 3.85
C GLU A 22 21.47 -20.73 5.11
N LYS A 23 22.75 -20.43 5.31
CA LYS A 23 23.23 -19.65 6.47
C LYS A 23 22.63 -18.24 6.49
N SER A 24 22.57 -17.58 5.34
CA SER A 24 22.02 -16.23 5.21
C SER A 24 20.51 -16.21 5.44
N SER A 25 19.78 -17.18 4.87
CA SER A 25 18.34 -17.35 5.08
C SER A 25 18.02 -17.67 6.54
N LYS A 26 18.83 -18.49 7.23
CA LYS A 26 18.68 -18.75 8.68
C LYS A 26 18.91 -17.51 9.54
N GLN A 27 19.82 -16.63 9.13
CA GLN A 27 20.11 -15.39 9.87
C GLN A 27 18.97 -14.36 9.75
N VAL A 28 18.38 -14.22 8.56
CA VAL A 28 17.36 -13.18 8.28
C VAL A 28 15.93 -13.70 8.51
N GLY A 29 15.70 -15.01 8.37
CA GLY A 29 14.39 -15.66 8.43
C GLY A 29 13.54 -15.30 9.66
N PRO A 30 14.07 -15.43 10.91
CA PRO A 30 13.33 -15.05 12.10
C PRO A 30 12.91 -13.57 12.09
N GLY A 31 13.79 -12.66 11.64
CA GLY A 31 13.49 -11.24 11.58
C GLY A 31 12.35 -10.90 10.63
N VAL A 32 12.35 -11.51 9.44
CA VAL A 32 11.27 -11.32 8.45
C VAL A 32 9.95 -11.90 8.97
N PHE A 33 9.98 -13.11 9.54
CA PHE A 33 8.78 -13.75 10.08
C PHE A 33 8.15 -12.94 11.21
N TYR A 34 8.94 -12.54 12.21
CA TYR A 34 8.43 -11.73 13.32
C TYR A 34 7.93 -10.36 12.84
N SER A 35 8.59 -9.75 11.85
CA SER A 35 8.12 -8.51 11.23
C SER A 35 6.72 -8.68 10.63
N THR A 36 6.47 -9.75 9.86
CA THR A 36 5.15 -10.02 9.27
C THR A 36 4.09 -10.29 10.33
N ILE A 37 4.42 -11.01 11.41
CA ILE A 37 3.51 -11.23 12.55
C ILE A 37 3.14 -9.91 13.24
N ILE A 38 4.10 -9.00 13.43
CA ILE A 38 3.84 -7.67 13.99
C ILE A 38 2.93 -6.86 13.06
N VAL A 39 3.11 -6.96 11.75
CA VAL A 39 2.23 -6.30 10.77
C VAL A 39 0.80 -6.83 10.86
N ILE A 40 0.60 -8.14 11.04
CA ILE A 40 -0.72 -8.74 11.27
C ILE A 40 -1.32 -8.22 12.58
N ALA A 41 -0.56 -8.28 13.67
CA ALA A 41 -1.01 -7.87 15.00
C ALA A 41 -1.40 -6.38 15.05
N SER A 42 -0.63 -5.51 14.39
CA SER A 42 -0.94 -4.07 14.31
C SER A 42 -2.24 -3.76 13.56
N PHE A 43 -2.74 -4.68 12.75
CA PHE A 43 -4.01 -4.54 12.03
C PHE A 43 -5.21 -5.15 12.77
N LEU A 44 -4.97 -5.90 13.85
CA LEU A 44 -6.01 -6.53 14.65
C LEU A 44 -7.09 -5.55 15.15
N PRO A 45 -6.79 -4.29 15.53
CA PRO A 45 -7.81 -3.33 15.94
C PRO A 45 -8.88 -3.05 14.89
N VAL A 46 -8.60 -3.25 13.59
CA VAL A 46 -9.58 -3.05 12.52
C VAL A 46 -10.78 -4.00 12.65
N PHE A 47 -10.57 -5.20 13.23
CA PHE A 47 -11.67 -6.13 13.48
C PHE A 47 -12.62 -5.69 14.60
N LEU A 48 -12.24 -4.67 15.38
CA LEU A 48 -13.10 -4.07 16.40
C LEU A 48 -14.08 -3.04 15.81
N LEU A 49 -13.93 -2.67 14.53
CA LEU A 49 -14.86 -1.76 13.86
C LEU A 49 -16.26 -2.39 13.73
N THR A 50 -17.26 -1.65 14.17
CA THR A 50 -18.68 -2.04 14.11
C THR A 50 -19.46 -1.20 13.10
N GLY A 51 -20.64 -1.65 12.67
CA GLY A 51 -21.52 -0.88 11.80
C GLY A 51 -21.12 -0.94 10.31
N MET A 52 -21.30 0.18 9.59
CA MET A 52 -21.01 0.25 8.14
C MET A 52 -19.52 0.20 7.84
N GLU A 53 -18.69 0.86 8.64
CA GLU A 53 -17.22 0.82 8.52
C GLU A 53 -16.71 -0.62 8.59
N GLY A 54 -17.18 -1.38 9.59
CA GLY A 54 -16.84 -2.79 9.72
C GLY A 54 -17.22 -3.58 8.47
N LYS A 55 -18.43 -3.42 7.92
CA LYS A 55 -18.84 -4.16 6.71
C LYS A 55 -17.94 -3.86 5.50
N LEU A 56 -17.45 -2.63 5.40
CA LEU A 56 -16.55 -2.21 4.32
C LEU A 56 -15.11 -2.72 4.53
N PHE A 57 -14.60 -2.66 5.77
CA PHE A 57 -13.20 -2.95 6.08
C PHE A 57 -12.90 -4.40 6.52
N HIS A 58 -13.87 -5.15 7.04
CA HIS A 58 -13.69 -6.56 7.45
C HIS A 58 -13.21 -7.45 6.30
N PRO A 59 -13.83 -7.43 5.10
CA PRO A 59 -13.35 -8.24 3.97
C PRO A 59 -11.91 -7.89 3.57
N LEU A 60 -11.55 -6.60 3.59
CA LEU A 60 -10.18 -6.14 3.32
C LEU A 60 -9.19 -6.61 4.39
N ALA A 61 -9.58 -6.55 5.66
CA ALA A 61 -8.76 -7.00 6.78
C ALA A 61 -8.51 -8.52 6.74
N TRP A 62 -9.55 -9.31 6.42
CA TRP A 62 -9.43 -10.76 6.29
C TRP A 62 -8.49 -11.15 5.15
N THR A 63 -8.70 -10.61 3.94
CA THR A 63 -7.85 -10.92 2.78
C THR A 63 -6.38 -10.60 3.05
N LYS A 64 -6.09 -9.41 3.58
CA LYS A 64 -4.72 -9.02 3.98
C LYS A 64 -4.14 -9.98 5.01
N THR A 65 -4.90 -10.32 6.06
CA THR A 65 -4.41 -11.17 7.15
C THR A 65 -4.09 -12.58 6.66
N PHE A 66 -4.96 -13.18 5.86
CA PHE A 66 -4.72 -14.52 5.30
C PHE A 66 -3.51 -14.54 4.35
N ILE A 67 -3.37 -13.53 3.48
CA ILE A 67 -2.23 -13.43 2.57
C ILE A 67 -0.92 -13.29 3.37
N LEU A 68 -0.88 -12.43 4.40
CA LEU A 68 0.31 -12.24 5.22
C LEU A 68 0.66 -13.46 6.07
N LEU A 69 -0.32 -14.22 6.53
CA LEU A 69 -0.07 -15.48 7.23
C LEU A 69 0.60 -16.48 6.29
N ILE A 70 0.06 -16.67 5.08
CA ILE A 70 0.64 -17.55 4.08
C ILE A 70 2.04 -17.05 3.68
N ASP A 71 2.21 -15.74 3.45
CA ASP A 71 3.49 -15.10 3.15
C ASP A 71 4.54 -15.38 4.24
N ALA A 72 4.18 -15.28 5.53
CA ALA A 72 5.10 -15.56 6.62
C ALA A 72 5.64 -17.00 6.56
N PHE A 73 4.80 -17.99 6.23
CA PHE A 73 5.25 -19.36 6.03
C PHE A 73 6.09 -19.52 4.76
N LEU A 74 5.67 -18.92 3.65
CA LEU A 74 6.41 -18.99 2.38
C LEU A 74 7.78 -18.31 2.48
N ALA A 75 7.90 -17.24 3.25
CA ALA A 75 9.14 -16.49 3.46
C ALA A 75 10.24 -17.34 4.11
N ILE A 76 9.90 -18.25 5.02
CA ILE A 76 10.87 -19.17 5.65
C ILE A 76 11.05 -20.45 4.84
N THR A 77 10.00 -20.94 4.16
CA THR A 77 10.02 -22.26 3.52
C THR A 77 10.37 -22.18 2.04
N LEU A 78 9.50 -21.57 1.24
CA LEU A 78 9.60 -21.54 -0.21
C LEU A 78 10.68 -20.55 -0.68
N THR A 79 10.76 -19.37 -0.08
CA THR A 79 11.67 -18.31 -0.53
C THR A 79 13.14 -18.73 -0.52
N PRO A 80 13.71 -19.36 0.53
CA PRO A 80 15.09 -19.84 0.50
C PRO A 80 15.36 -20.88 -0.59
N VAL A 81 14.39 -21.78 -0.85
CA VAL A 81 14.47 -22.78 -1.91
C VAL A 81 14.46 -22.11 -3.28
N LEU A 82 13.57 -21.15 -3.50
CA LEU A 82 13.51 -20.40 -4.74
C LEU A 82 14.79 -19.59 -4.97
N ILE A 83 15.38 -19.01 -3.92
CA ILE A 83 16.69 -18.34 -4.02
C ILE A 83 17.75 -19.35 -4.44
N ALA A 84 17.86 -20.52 -3.81
CA ALA A 84 18.83 -21.54 -4.20
C ALA A 84 18.64 -22.03 -5.65
N LEU A 85 17.39 -22.14 -6.11
CA LEU A 85 17.07 -22.57 -7.47
C LEU A 85 17.32 -21.49 -8.52
N PHE A 86 16.93 -20.24 -8.30
CA PHE A 86 17.01 -19.18 -9.30
C PHE A 86 18.33 -18.40 -9.26
N LEU A 87 19.02 -18.35 -8.11
CA LEU A 87 20.28 -17.63 -7.96
C LEU A 87 21.44 -18.45 -8.54
N LYS A 88 21.48 -18.52 -9.87
CA LYS A 88 22.53 -19.21 -10.63
C LYS A 88 23.50 -18.20 -11.27
N GLY A 89 24.79 -18.52 -11.23
CA GLY A 89 25.86 -17.73 -11.83
C GLY A 89 26.60 -16.82 -10.83
N ARG A 90 27.55 -16.05 -11.35
CA ARG A 90 28.43 -15.20 -10.56
C ARG A 90 27.68 -14.01 -9.97
N LEU A 91 27.53 -14.01 -8.65
CA LEU A 91 27.14 -12.83 -7.89
C LEU A 91 28.22 -11.76 -8.03
N LYS A 92 27.92 -10.69 -8.76
CA LYS A 92 28.81 -9.53 -8.83
C LYS A 92 28.71 -8.75 -7.51
N PRO A 93 29.83 -8.23 -6.99
CA PRO A 93 29.78 -7.35 -5.83
C PRO A 93 28.88 -6.15 -6.12
N GLU A 94 28.20 -5.66 -5.10
CA GLU A 94 27.21 -4.56 -5.19
C GLU A 94 27.77 -3.32 -5.92
N ASN A 95 29.05 -3.02 -5.69
CA ASN A 95 29.78 -1.90 -6.28
C ASN A 95 30.07 -2.03 -7.78
N ALA A 96 29.89 -3.22 -8.36
CA ALA A 96 30.06 -3.44 -9.80
C ALA A 96 28.86 -2.95 -10.61
N ASN A 97 27.70 -2.72 -9.98
CA ASN A 97 26.54 -2.14 -10.63
C ASN A 97 26.67 -0.60 -10.66
N PRO A 98 26.66 0.05 -11.85
CA PRO A 98 26.77 1.51 -11.93
C PRO A 98 25.63 2.24 -11.20
N ILE A 99 24.43 1.65 -11.14
CA ILE A 99 23.29 2.24 -10.42
C ILE A 99 23.57 2.24 -8.92
N THR A 100 23.87 1.06 -8.35
CA THR A 100 24.10 0.94 -6.91
C THR A 100 25.30 1.77 -6.45
N ARG A 101 26.38 1.79 -7.22
CA ARG A 101 27.55 2.63 -6.94
C ARG A 101 27.21 4.12 -6.91
N THR A 102 26.33 4.59 -7.80
CA THR A 102 25.90 6.00 -7.81
C THR A 102 25.03 6.31 -6.61
N LEU A 103 24.09 5.43 -6.26
CA LEU A 103 23.25 5.57 -5.07
C LEU A 103 24.10 5.59 -3.79
N GLU A 104 25.06 4.68 -3.65
CA GLU A 104 25.96 4.63 -2.50
C GLU A 104 26.83 5.90 -2.39
N LYS A 105 27.30 6.43 -3.53
CA LYS A 105 28.08 7.68 -3.58
C LYS A 105 27.26 8.89 -3.11
N ILE A 106 25.94 8.89 -3.31
CA ILE A 106 25.04 9.95 -2.83
C ILE A 106 24.64 9.70 -1.37
N TYR A 107 24.32 8.46 -1.00
CA TYR A 107 23.87 8.09 0.34
C TYR A 107 24.96 8.25 1.41
N THR A 108 26.18 7.79 1.12
CA THR A 108 27.30 7.81 2.07
C THR A 108 27.65 9.19 2.63
N PRO A 109 27.79 10.27 1.82
CA PRO A 109 28.08 11.59 2.36
C PRO A 109 26.93 12.15 3.22
N ILE A 110 25.67 11.89 2.83
CA ILE A 110 24.49 12.29 3.61
C ILE A 110 24.52 11.59 4.97
N LEU A 111 24.73 10.27 4.99
CA LEU A 111 24.82 9.49 6.23
C LEU A 111 25.95 10.01 7.14
N LYS A 112 27.14 10.26 6.60
CA LYS A 112 28.27 10.81 7.37
C LYS A 112 27.93 12.18 7.96
N TRP A 113 27.21 13.02 7.21
CA TRP A 113 26.77 14.32 7.68
C TRP A 113 25.76 14.20 8.82
N CYS A 114 24.76 13.31 8.68
CA CYS A 114 23.78 13.01 9.74
C CYS A 114 24.46 12.49 11.02
N LEU A 115 25.45 11.61 10.90
CA LEU A 115 26.18 11.08 12.06
C LEU A 115 27.08 12.14 12.72
N LYS A 116 27.74 13.00 11.93
CA LYS A 116 28.58 14.08 12.46
C LYS A 116 27.77 15.08 13.29
N TRP A 117 26.56 15.41 12.84
CA TRP A 117 25.68 16.36 13.51
C TRP A 117 24.45 15.70 14.14
N ARG A 118 24.64 14.57 14.83
CA ARG A 118 23.55 13.77 15.43
C ARG A 118 22.49 14.58 16.18
N LYS A 119 22.90 15.61 16.93
CA LYS A 119 21.98 16.46 17.71
C LYS A 119 21.09 17.28 16.78
N THR A 120 21.63 17.88 15.72
CA THR A 120 20.83 18.67 14.77
C THR A 120 19.91 17.77 13.95
N THR A 121 20.36 16.57 13.55
CA THR A 121 19.49 15.60 12.86
C THR A 121 18.31 15.19 13.72
N ILE A 122 18.51 14.92 15.01
CA ILE A 122 17.43 14.61 15.95
C ILE A 122 16.50 15.83 16.10
N THR A 123 17.04 17.03 16.31
CA THR A 123 16.23 18.25 16.42
C THR A 123 15.38 18.50 15.18
N ILE A 124 15.93 18.33 13.98
CA ILE A 124 15.18 18.47 12.72
C ILE A 124 14.04 17.46 12.63
N ASN A 125 14.28 16.20 12.99
CA ASN A 125 13.23 15.17 12.99
C ASN A 125 12.13 15.47 14.02
N ILE A 126 12.48 15.98 15.21
CA ILE A 126 11.51 16.40 16.22
C ILE A 126 10.67 17.57 15.70
N ILE A 127 11.31 18.58 15.09
CA ILE A 127 10.59 19.71 14.48
C ILE A 127 9.65 19.21 13.39
N ALA A 128 10.11 18.31 12.50
CA ALA A 128 9.28 17.73 11.45
C ALA A 128 8.08 16.95 12.02
N LEU A 129 8.28 16.19 13.09
CA LEU A 129 7.20 15.50 13.80
C LEU A 129 6.17 16.48 14.38
N VAL A 130 6.63 17.52 15.07
CA VAL A 130 5.76 18.57 15.65
C VAL A 130 4.98 19.28 14.54
N THR A 131 5.63 19.64 13.44
CA THR A 131 4.96 20.23 12.28
C THR A 131 3.91 19.28 11.70
N GLY A 132 4.22 18.00 11.55
CA GLY A 132 3.26 16.98 11.08
C GLY A 132 2.03 16.89 11.98
N VAL A 133 2.22 16.89 13.31
CA VAL A 133 1.10 16.90 14.28
C VAL A 133 0.26 18.16 14.15
N VAL A 134 0.89 19.34 14.04
CA VAL A 134 0.15 20.60 13.84
C VAL A 134 -0.64 20.58 12.52
N MET A 135 -0.06 20.05 11.43
CA MET A 135 -0.78 19.91 10.16
C MET A 135 -1.98 18.96 10.30
N MET A 136 -1.81 17.84 11.02
CA MET A 136 -2.90 16.89 11.27
C MET A 136 -4.09 17.54 11.98
N THR A 137 -3.85 18.45 12.95
CA THR A 137 -4.94 19.18 13.64
C THR A 137 -5.73 20.13 12.74
N ARG A 138 -5.22 20.45 11.54
CA ARG A 138 -5.88 21.32 10.57
C ARG A 138 -6.64 20.55 9.50
N LEU A 139 -6.53 19.22 9.45
CA LEU A 139 -7.32 18.41 8.53
C LEU A 139 -8.76 18.31 9.06
N GLY A 140 -9.73 18.46 8.16
CA GLY A 140 -11.12 18.15 8.45
C GLY A 140 -11.33 16.64 8.69
N SER A 141 -12.46 16.30 9.27
CA SER A 141 -12.88 14.91 9.47
C SER A 141 -14.14 14.65 8.66
N GLU A 142 -14.10 13.63 7.81
CA GLU A 142 -15.27 13.10 7.11
C GLU A 142 -15.36 11.61 7.40
N PHE A 143 -16.58 11.06 7.46
CA PHE A 143 -16.81 9.65 7.75
C PHE A 143 -16.24 8.73 6.66
N MET A 144 -16.49 9.06 5.40
CA MET A 144 -15.94 8.41 4.22
C MET A 144 -15.97 9.38 3.05
N PRO A 145 -15.02 9.29 2.08
CA PRO A 145 -15.10 10.09 0.88
C PRO A 145 -16.39 9.78 0.12
N PRO A 146 -17.04 10.77 -0.52
CA PRO A 146 -18.21 10.53 -1.34
C PRO A 146 -17.85 9.54 -2.45
N LEU A 147 -18.66 8.49 -2.58
CA LEU A 147 -18.46 7.48 -3.60
C LEU A 147 -19.03 7.98 -4.92
N ASP A 148 -18.23 7.95 -5.99
CA ASP A 148 -18.70 8.26 -7.33
C ASP A 148 -19.32 7.00 -7.95
N GLU A 149 -20.65 6.91 -7.89
CA GLU A 149 -21.43 5.81 -8.43
C GLU A 149 -21.83 6.02 -9.90
N GLY A 150 -21.39 7.13 -10.54
CA GLY A 150 -21.78 7.50 -11.90
C GLY A 150 -23.27 7.85 -12.05
N SER A 151 -24.01 7.90 -10.95
CA SER A 151 -25.41 8.30 -10.88
C SER A 151 -25.66 9.08 -9.59
N LEU A 152 -26.70 9.91 -9.59
CA LEU A 152 -27.05 10.75 -8.45
C LEU A 152 -28.54 10.56 -8.14
N LEU A 153 -28.85 10.38 -6.86
CA LEU A 153 -30.22 10.33 -6.38
C LEU A 153 -30.68 11.72 -5.96
N PHE A 154 -31.49 12.36 -6.80
CA PHE A 154 -32.15 13.62 -6.46
C PHE A 154 -33.39 13.34 -5.61
N MET A 155 -33.33 13.69 -4.31
CA MET A 155 -34.41 13.44 -3.34
C MET A 155 -35.00 14.78 -2.83
N PRO A 156 -35.91 15.41 -3.59
CA PRO A 156 -36.56 16.64 -3.17
C PRO A 156 -37.60 16.35 -2.07
N VAL A 157 -37.73 17.29 -1.14
CA VAL A 157 -38.77 17.27 -0.10
C VAL A 157 -39.79 18.38 -0.37
N THR A 158 -41.07 18.11 -0.11
CA THR A 158 -42.17 19.08 -0.25
C THR A 158 -43.10 19.03 0.97
N LEU A 159 -44.05 19.96 1.06
CA LEU A 159 -45.03 20.00 2.15
C LEU A 159 -45.91 18.74 2.14
N PRO A 160 -46.31 18.22 3.31
CA PRO A 160 -47.05 16.96 3.41
C PRO A 160 -48.49 17.03 2.85
N ASP A 161 -49.07 18.23 2.73
CA ASP A 161 -50.47 18.43 2.30
C ASP A 161 -50.68 18.39 0.77
N VAL A 162 -49.64 18.06 0.00
CA VAL A 162 -49.72 18.05 -1.47
C VAL A 162 -50.43 16.78 -1.96
N SER A 163 -51.40 16.94 -2.86
CA SER A 163 -52.10 15.80 -3.45
C SER A 163 -51.18 14.93 -4.32
N ASN A 164 -51.47 13.63 -4.40
CA ASN A 164 -50.71 12.68 -5.24
C ASN A 164 -50.66 13.10 -6.72
N ALA A 165 -51.71 13.74 -7.24
CA ALA A 165 -51.74 14.24 -8.61
C ALA A 165 -50.71 15.36 -8.82
N GLU A 166 -50.60 16.26 -7.85
CA GLU A 166 -49.65 17.37 -7.89
C GLU A 166 -48.21 16.89 -7.70
N VAL A 167 -47.96 15.90 -6.82
CA VAL A 167 -46.63 15.27 -6.69
C VAL A 167 -46.18 14.65 -8.01
N LYS A 168 -47.06 13.93 -8.72
CA LYS A 168 -46.73 13.38 -10.05
C LYS A 168 -46.45 14.46 -11.08
N ARG A 169 -47.19 15.57 -11.06
CA ARG A 169 -46.96 16.72 -11.94
C ARG A 169 -45.58 17.33 -11.66
N LEU A 170 -45.26 17.57 -10.40
CA LEU A 170 -43.96 18.12 -9.97
C LEU A 170 -42.80 17.21 -10.39
N LEU A 171 -42.94 15.89 -10.18
CA LEU A 171 -41.95 14.90 -10.59
C LEU A 171 -41.68 14.95 -12.11
N GLN A 172 -42.73 14.97 -12.94
CA GLN A 172 -42.56 15.04 -14.40
C GLN A 172 -41.88 16.33 -14.87
N VAL A 173 -42.16 17.45 -14.19
CA VAL A 173 -41.51 18.73 -14.49
C VAL A 173 -40.04 18.68 -14.10
N GLN A 174 -39.71 18.14 -12.91
CA GLN A 174 -38.33 17.97 -12.47
C GLN A 174 -37.54 17.04 -13.39
N ASP A 175 -38.09 15.90 -13.78
CA ASP A 175 -37.42 14.94 -14.67
C ASP A 175 -37.06 15.58 -16.02
N LYS A 176 -37.96 16.38 -16.59
CA LYS A 176 -37.70 17.13 -17.84
C LYS A 176 -36.58 18.16 -17.69
N LEU A 177 -36.54 18.86 -16.55
CA LEU A 177 -35.50 19.86 -16.28
C LEU A 177 -34.14 19.20 -16.09
N ILE A 178 -34.07 18.13 -15.30
CA ILE A 178 -32.83 17.38 -15.05
C ILE A 178 -32.27 16.82 -16.36
N ARG A 179 -33.13 16.27 -17.24
CA ARG A 179 -32.72 15.74 -18.55
C ARG A 179 -32.21 16.81 -19.53
N SER A 180 -32.45 18.10 -19.26
CA SER A 180 -31.93 19.17 -20.12
C SER A 180 -30.45 19.45 -19.91
N VAL A 181 -29.86 18.95 -18.83
CA VAL A 181 -28.42 19.02 -18.53
C VAL A 181 -27.67 17.99 -19.40
N PRO A 182 -26.67 18.40 -20.20
CA PRO A 182 -26.05 17.54 -21.21
C PRO A 182 -25.29 16.33 -20.62
N GLU A 183 -24.86 16.40 -19.37
CA GLU A 183 -24.20 15.31 -18.64
C GLU A 183 -25.16 14.19 -18.23
N VAL A 184 -26.48 14.39 -18.34
CA VAL A 184 -27.49 13.43 -17.86
C VAL A 184 -28.03 12.56 -19.00
N GLU A 185 -27.67 11.28 -19.03
CA GLU A 185 -28.16 10.33 -20.05
C GLU A 185 -29.60 9.85 -19.78
N HIS A 186 -29.92 9.56 -18.52
CA HIS A 186 -31.18 8.95 -18.09
C HIS A 186 -31.71 9.59 -16.80
N VAL A 187 -33.04 9.74 -16.71
CA VAL A 187 -33.74 10.22 -15.52
C VAL A 187 -34.93 9.31 -15.27
N LEU A 188 -35.10 8.86 -14.01
CA LEU A 188 -36.19 8.00 -13.59
C LEU A 188 -36.78 8.53 -12.27
N GLY A 189 -37.82 9.36 -12.37
CA GLY A 189 -38.56 9.83 -11.21
C GLY A 189 -39.39 8.72 -10.56
N LYS A 190 -39.51 8.77 -9.23
CA LYS A 190 -40.39 7.92 -8.42
C LYS A 190 -41.27 8.78 -7.52
N ALA A 191 -42.59 8.58 -7.58
CA ALA A 191 -43.58 9.20 -6.70
C ALA A 191 -44.39 8.11 -6.00
#